data_AF-A0A3M2HCG3-F1
#
_entry.id   AF-A0A3M2HCG3-F1
#
_cell.length_a   1.000
_cell.length_b   1.000
_cell.length_c   1.000
_cell.angle_alpha   90.00
_cell.angle_beta   90.00
_cell.angle_gamma   90.00
#
_symmetry.space_group_name_H-M   'P 1'
#
loop_
_entity.id
_entity.type
_entity.pdbx_description
1 polymer ?
#
loop_
_entity_poly.entity_id
_entity_poly.type
_entity_poly.pdbx_seq_one_letter_code
_entity_poly.pdbx_strand_id
1 'polypeptide(L)'
;MDEVHPLVRPALARLEKADWHGLEHGPAVAYLLAHARREAFYIDVADNLAALRTHWDRIVMQQKMTLPATQLKLPLLVWFEPSADAASAQARIEHIRTLPHAWKRHLVETMNPAWLDLYAYFKKHPIWMMTAIGERGALFRDLRMSEAEQAP
;
A
#
# COMPACT_ATOMS: atom_id res chain seq x y z
N MET A 1 1.36 18.96 -20.29
CA MET A 1 0.17 18.20 -19.86
C MET A 1 0.69 16.83 -19.46
N ASP A 2 0.88 16.62 -18.16
CA ASP A 2 1.64 15.51 -17.58
C ASP A 2 1.16 14.15 -18.08
N GLU A 3 2.05 13.43 -18.77
CA GLU A 3 1.78 12.08 -19.26
C GLU A 3 1.91 11.10 -18.09
N VAL A 4 0.80 10.91 -17.39
CA VAL A 4 0.68 9.91 -16.32
C VAL A 4 0.91 8.51 -16.90
N HIS A 5 1.87 7.77 -16.34
CA HIS A 5 2.25 6.43 -16.79
C HIS A 5 1.01 5.56 -17.09
N PRO A 6 0.98 4.80 -18.21
CA PRO A 6 -0.23 4.13 -18.71
C PRO A 6 -0.85 3.12 -17.72
N LEU A 7 -0.07 2.60 -16.77
CA LEU A 7 -0.57 1.72 -15.70
C LEU A 7 -1.30 2.45 -14.56
N VAL A 8 -1.09 3.77 -14.43
CA VAL A 8 -1.66 4.54 -13.32
C VAL A 8 -3.13 4.85 -13.56
N ARG A 9 -3.55 5.25 -14.78
CA ARG A 9 -4.97 5.57 -15.04
C ARG A 9 -5.92 4.39 -14.76
N PRO A 10 -5.66 3.15 -15.24
CA PRO A 10 -6.50 2.00 -14.91
C PRO A 10 -6.42 1.59 -13.44
N ALA A 11 -5.30 1.86 -12.76
CA ALA A 11 -5.20 1.65 -11.32
C ALA A 11 -6.09 2.62 -10.56
N LEU A 12 -6.05 3.92 -10.89
CA LEU A 12 -6.90 4.93 -10.25
C LEU A 12 -8.39 4.60 -10.41
N ALA A 13 -8.83 4.17 -11.59
CA ALA A 13 -10.22 3.76 -11.82
C ALA A 13 -10.68 2.55 -10.98
N ARG A 14 -9.76 1.66 -10.58
CA ARG A 14 -10.06 0.58 -9.63
C ARG A 14 -10.14 1.12 -8.21
N LEU A 15 -9.21 1.99 -7.85
CA LEU A 15 -9.17 2.61 -6.53
C LEU A 15 -10.40 3.48 -6.28
N GLU A 16 -10.92 4.19 -7.28
CA GLU A 16 -12.17 4.96 -7.16
C GLU A 16 -13.37 4.12 -6.70
N LYS A 17 -13.36 2.81 -7.00
CA LYS A 17 -14.43 1.87 -6.62
C LYS A 17 -14.20 1.19 -5.27
N ALA A 18 -13.04 1.42 -4.64
CA ALA A 18 -12.76 0.84 -3.33
C ALA A 18 -13.62 1.51 -2.25
N ASP A 19 -13.93 0.75 -1.19
CA ASP A 19 -14.73 1.24 -0.08
C ASP A 19 -13.91 2.10 0.89
N TRP A 20 -13.56 3.31 0.45
CA TRP A 20 -12.83 4.28 1.26
C TRP A 20 -13.62 4.76 2.47
N HIS A 21 -14.95 4.77 2.38
CA HIS A 21 -15.82 5.13 3.50
C HIS A 21 -15.71 4.07 4.61
N GLY A 22 -15.75 2.79 4.26
CA GLY A 22 -15.50 1.68 5.19
C GLY A 22 -14.08 1.67 5.74
N LEU A 23 -13.07 2.10 4.97
CA LEU A 23 -11.70 2.26 5.50
C LEU A 23 -11.60 3.35 6.58
N GLU A 24 -12.29 4.47 6.39
CA GLU A 24 -12.24 5.62 7.30
C GLU A 24 -13.16 5.45 8.51
N HIS A 25 -14.35 4.87 8.32
CA HIS A 25 -15.43 4.87 9.31
C HIS A 25 -16.00 3.48 9.62
N GLY A 26 -15.60 2.44 8.89
CA GLY A 26 -16.05 1.09 9.15
C GLY A 26 -15.58 0.58 10.51
N PRO A 27 -16.21 -0.49 11.03
CA PRO A 27 -15.88 -1.00 12.36
C PRO A 27 -14.59 -1.83 12.40
N ALA A 28 -14.17 -2.39 11.26
CA ALA A 28 -12.92 -3.12 11.13
C ALA A 28 -12.45 -3.19 9.67
N VAL A 29 -11.13 -3.31 9.49
CA VAL A 29 -10.45 -3.33 8.20
C VAL A 29 -9.33 -4.36 8.22
N ALA A 30 -9.36 -5.30 7.30
CA ALA A 30 -8.21 -6.15 6.96
C ALA A 30 -7.26 -5.36 6.05
N TYR A 31 -5.96 -5.34 6.31
CA TYR A 31 -5.01 -4.58 5.49
C TYR A 31 -3.67 -5.28 5.26
N LEU A 32 -3.03 -4.91 4.15
CA LEU A 32 -1.67 -5.31 3.81
C LEU A 32 -0.78 -4.08 3.65
N LEU A 33 0.37 -4.09 4.32
CA LEU A 33 1.47 -3.17 4.04
C LEU A 33 2.62 -3.93 3.38
N ALA A 34 3.33 -3.28 2.46
CA ALA A 34 4.49 -3.87 1.81
C ALA A 34 5.60 -2.84 1.65
N HIS A 35 6.86 -3.27 1.75
CA HIS A 35 7.99 -2.43 1.34
C HIS A 35 8.39 -2.68 -0.13
N ALA A 36 8.24 -3.92 -0.61
CA ALA A 36 8.60 -4.37 -1.95
C ALA A 36 7.64 -5.46 -2.41
N ARG A 37 7.40 -5.59 -3.73
CA ARG A 37 6.47 -6.59 -4.28
C ARG A 37 6.91 -8.04 -4.04
N ARG A 38 8.21 -8.29 -3.87
CA ARG A 38 8.80 -9.63 -3.63
C ARG A 38 9.13 -9.92 -2.18
N GLU A 39 8.91 -8.96 -1.28
CA GLU A 39 9.19 -9.14 0.14
C GLU A 39 7.92 -9.55 0.91
N ALA A 40 8.11 -9.84 2.20
CA ALA A 40 7.00 -10.16 3.09
C ALA A 40 6.05 -8.97 3.24
N PHE A 41 4.77 -9.29 3.40
CA PHE A 41 3.73 -8.32 3.74
C PHE A 41 3.59 -8.24 5.25
N TYR A 42 3.36 -7.03 5.77
CA TYR A 42 2.72 -6.87 7.06
C TYR A 42 1.22 -7.05 6.85
N ILE A 43 0.62 -7.98 7.58
CA ILE A 43 -0.77 -8.41 7.38
C ILE A 43 -1.47 -8.36 8.72
N ASP A 44 -2.46 -7.49 8.85
CA ASP A 44 -3.15 -7.27 10.13
C ASP A 44 -4.55 -6.69 9.95
N VAL A 45 -5.24 -6.51 11.07
CA VAL A 45 -6.51 -5.81 11.16
C VAL A 45 -6.37 -4.49 11.92
N ALA A 46 -7.25 -3.53 11.63
CA ALA A 46 -7.39 -2.29 12.38
C ALA A 46 -8.86 -1.86 12.38
N ASP A 47 -9.28 -1.07 13.36
CA ASP A 47 -10.64 -0.56 13.41
C ASP A 47 -10.93 0.36 12.21
N ASN A 48 -9.97 1.21 11.86
CA ASN A 48 -10.08 2.18 10.78
C ASN A 48 -8.69 2.67 10.31
N LEU A 49 -8.68 3.61 9.37
CA LEU A 49 -7.46 4.23 8.83
C LEU A 49 -6.56 4.88 9.91
N ALA A 50 -7.13 5.48 10.95
CA ALA A 50 -6.34 6.11 12.01
C ALA A 50 -5.62 5.05 12.86
N ALA A 51 -6.31 3.97 13.23
CA ALA A 51 -5.71 2.84 13.93
C ALA A 51 -4.61 2.17 13.08
N LEU A 52 -4.87 1.97 11.78
CA LEU A 52 -3.88 1.48 10.83
C LEU A 52 -2.64 2.39 10.79
N ARG A 53 -2.84 3.71 10.78
CA ARG A 53 -1.73 4.67 10.83
C ARG A 53 -0.90 4.52 12.10
N THR A 54 -1.53 4.34 13.26
CA THR A 54 -0.82 4.05 14.52
C THR A 54 -0.02 2.75 14.44
N HIS A 55 -0.54 1.70 13.80
CA HIS A 55 0.21 0.46 13.57
C HIS A 55 1.43 0.69 12.68
N TRP A 56 1.27 1.47 11.61
CA TRP A 56 2.37 1.86 10.72
C TRP A 56 3.47 2.64 11.46
N ASP A 57 3.10 3.65 12.26
CA ASP A 57 4.07 4.46 13.02
C ASP A 57 4.86 3.56 13.99
N ARG A 58 4.22 2.56 14.62
CA ARG A 58 4.88 1.57 15.48
C ARG A 58 5.92 0.76 14.72
N ILE A 59 5.58 0.24 13.53
CA ILE A 59 6.51 -0.51 12.66
C ILE A 59 7.73 0.35 12.32
N VAL A 60 7.52 1.60 11.94
CA VAL A 60 8.61 2.52 11.57
C VAL A 60 9.49 2.87 12.76
N MET A 61 8.90 3.12 13.93
CA MET A 61 9.67 3.44 15.14
C MET A 61 10.53 2.26 15.58
N GLN A 62 10.01 1.03 15.52
CA GLN A 62 10.79 -0.17 15.83
C GLN A 62 12.01 -0.33 14.90
N GLN A 63 11.83 -0.05 13.60
CA GLN A 63 12.96 -0.06 12.66
C GLN A 63 13.97 1.04 12.97
N LYS A 64 13.53 2.27 13.28
CA LYS A 64 14.43 3.39 13.62
C LYS A 64 15.24 3.16 14.89
N MET A 65 14.72 2.37 15.83
CA MET A 65 15.45 2.00 17.05
C MET A 65 16.56 0.96 16.80
N THR A 66 16.46 0.19 15.71
CA THR A 66 17.30 -1.00 15.48
C THR A 66 18.19 -0.88 14.25
N LEU A 67 17.86 0.00 13.31
CA LEU A 67 18.52 0.11 12.01
C LEU A 67 18.94 1.57 11.73
N PRO A 68 20.07 1.77 11.04
CA PRO A 68 20.40 3.09 10.49
C PRO A 68 19.38 3.50 9.43
N ALA A 69 19.23 4.82 9.22
CA ALA A 69 18.25 5.38 8.28
C ALA A 69 18.33 4.80 6.86
N THR A 70 19.53 4.46 6.40
CA THR A 70 19.81 3.88 5.08
C THR A 70 19.30 2.45 4.91
N GLN A 71 18.92 1.77 5.99
CA GLN A 71 18.42 0.39 6.00
C GLN A 71 16.93 0.30 6.34
N LEU A 72 16.25 1.43 6.54
CA LEU A 72 14.81 1.43 6.85
C LEU A 72 14.01 0.93 5.65
N LYS A 73 13.17 -0.07 5.91
CA LYS A 73 12.19 -0.62 4.97
C LYS A 73 10.81 -0.10 5.31
N LEU A 74 10.54 1.14 4.90
CA LEU A 74 9.23 1.76 5.13
C LEU A 74 8.18 1.04 4.28
N PRO A 75 7.16 0.42 4.89
CA PRO A 75 6.11 -0.23 4.13
C PRO A 75 5.05 0.79 3.73
N LEU A 76 4.34 0.58 2.63
CA LEU A 76 3.22 1.40 2.15
C LEU A 76 1.92 0.60 2.26
N LEU A 77 0.80 1.29 2.44
CA LEU A 77 -0.51 0.64 2.39
C LEU A 77 -0.81 0.28 0.94
N VAL A 78 -0.95 -1.02 0.65
CA VAL A 78 -1.12 -1.50 -0.73
C VAL A 78 -2.46 -2.14 -1.01
N TRP A 79 -3.16 -2.59 0.03
CA TRP A 79 -4.47 -3.22 -0.07
C TRP A 79 -5.20 -3.11 1.26
N PHE A 80 -6.52 -3.02 1.19
CA PHE A 80 -7.40 -3.08 2.35
C PHE A 80 -8.77 -3.66 1.95
N GLU A 81 -9.50 -4.19 2.94
CA GLU A 81 -10.87 -4.67 2.80
C GLU A 81 -11.64 -4.34 4.09
N PRO A 82 -12.60 -3.39 4.06
CA PRO A 82 -13.47 -3.14 5.20
C PRO A 82 -14.36 -4.35 5.47
N SER A 83 -14.70 -4.55 6.74
CA SER A 83 -15.50 -5.68 7.20
C SER A 83 -16.61 -5.20 8.14
N ALA A 84 -17.66 -6.01 8.27
CA ALA A 84 -18.80 -5.70 9.13
C ALA A 84 -18.44 -5.71 10.63
N ASP A 85 -17.40 -6.46 11.01
CA ASP A 85 -16.90 -6.56 12.38
C ASP A 85 -15.44 -7.06 12.42
N ALA A 86 -14.83 -6.97 13.60
CA ALA A 86 -13.45 -7.40 13.82
C ALA A 86 -13.24 -8.91 13.60
N ALA A 87 -14.25 -9.74 13.88
CA ALA A 87 -14.15 -11.19 13.69
C ALA A 87 -14.05 -11.55 12.19
N SER A 88 -14.83 -10.87 11.36
CA SER A 88 -14.81 -11.01 9.90
C SER A 88 -13.49 -10.52 9.32
N ALA A 89 -12.98 -9.37 9.78
CA ALA A 89 -11.66 -8.87 9.38
C ALA A 89 -10.55 -9.86 9.78
N GLN A 90 -10.61 -10.42 10.99
CA GLN A 90 -9.64 -11.39 11.47
C GLN A 90 -9.68 -12.67 10.65
N ALA A 91 -10.87 -13.22 10.39
CA ALA A 91 -11.03 -14.42 9.56
C ALA A 91 -10.47 -14.19 8.14
N ARG A 92 -10.67 -12.99 7.58
CA ARG A 92 -10.10 -12.61 6.29
C ARG A 92 -8.57 -12.60 6.33
N ILE A 93 -7.97 -12.02 7.37
CA ILE A 93 -6.53 -12.00 7.56
C ILE A 93 -5.94 -13.39 7.79
N GLU A 94 -6.58 -14.23 8.60
CA GLU A 94 -6.14 -15.61 8.80
C GLU A 94 -6.14 -16.39 7.49
N HIS A 95 -7.19 -16.26 6.67
CA HIS A 95 -7.21 -16.84 5.34
C HIS A 95 -6.06 -16.31 4.48
N ILE A 96 -5.86 -14.99 4.41
CA ILE A 96 -4.80 -14.39 3.60
C ILE A 96 -3.41 -14.87 4.07
N ARG A 97 -3.18 -15.01 5.38
CA ARG A 97 -1.89 -15.48 5.94
C ARG A 97 -1.50 -16.86 5.38
N THR A 98 -2.45 -17.76 5.15
CA THR A 98 -2.22 -19.09 4.57
C THR A 98 -1.85 -19.09 3.08
N LEU A 99 -2.14 -18.00 2.36
CA LEU A 99 -1.94 -17.95 0.92
C LEU A 99 -0.44 -17.94 0.54
N PRO A 100 -0.05 -18.60 -0.57
CA PRO A 100 1.27 -18.41 -1.15
C PRO A 100 1.52 -16.94 -1.50
N HIS A 101 2.80 -16.53 -1.48
CA HIS A 101 3.17 -15.13 -1.75
C HIS A 101 2.65 -14.61 -3.10
N ALA A 102 2.70 -15.44 -4.15
CA ALA A 102 2.17 -15.09 -5.48
C ALA A 102 0.66 -14.77 -5.44
N TRP A 103 -0.10 -15.42 -4.58
CA TRP A 103 -1.54 -15.21 -4.45
C TRP A 103 -1.85 -13.94 -3.64
N LYS A 104 -1.04 -13.64 -2.62
CA LYS A 104 -1.08 -12.35 -1.91
C LYS A 104 -0.77 -11.19 -2.86
N ARG A 105 0.21 -11.34 -3.75
CA ARG A 105 0.50 -10.36 -4.81
C ARG A 105 -0.69 -10.17 -5.75
N HIS A 106 -1.28 -11.26 -6.21
CA HIS A 106 -2.44 -11.20 -7.11
C HIS A 106 -3.64 -10.50 -6.45
N LEU A 107 -3.86 -10.73 -5.15
CA LEU A 107 -4.87 -10.01 -4.37
C LEU A 107 -4.65 -8.50 -4.40
N VAL A 108 -3.40 -8.05 -4.15
CA VAL A 108 -3.03 -6.63 -4.25
C VAL A 108 -3.25 -6.12 -5.67
N GLU A 109 -2.76 -6.82 -6.69
CA GLU A 109 -2.80 -6.40 -8.09
C GLU A 109 -4.23 -6.31 -8.66
N THR A 110 -5.17 -7.09 -8.09
CA THR A 110 -6.59 -7.03 -8.47
C THR A 110 -7.22 -5.68 -8.11
N MET A 111 -6.85 -5.12 -6.96
CA MET A 111 -7.33 -3.83 -6.46
C MET A 111 -6.43 -2.66 -6.90
N ASN A 112 -5.13 -2.84 -6.76
CA ASN A 112 -4.08 -1.83 -6.87
C ASN A 112 -2.98 -2.32 -7.83
N PRO A 113 -3.25 -2.41 -9.15
CA PRO A 113 -2.30 -2.96 -10.13
C PRO A 113 -1.02 -2.14 -10.29
N ALA A 114 -1.07 -0.85 -9.96
CA ALA A 114 0.10 0.03 -9.97
C ALA A 114 0.90 -0.01 -8.64
N TRP A 115 0.41 -0.72 -7.62
CA TRP A 115 1.04 -0.80 -6.30
C TRP A 115 1.28 0.58 -5.67
N LEU A 116 0.31 1.48 -5.83
CA LEU A 116 0.34 2.83 -5.28
C LEU A 116 0.20 2.80 -3.76
N ASP A 117 0.81 3.76 -3.08
CA ASP A 117 0.49 4.04 -1.68
C ASP A 117 -0.95 4.53 -1.56
N LEU A 118 -1.80 3.66 -1.00
CA LEU A 118 -3.22 3.93 -0.81
C LEU A 118 -3.46 4.99 0.26
N TYR A 119 -2.54 5.17 1.21
CA TYR A 119 -2.65 6.25 2.19
C TYR A 119 -2.47 7.60 1.50
N ALA A 120 -1.45 7.73 0.63
CA ALA A 120 -1.24 8.93 -0.16
C ALA A 120 -2.40 9.23 -1.12
N TYR A 121 -2.94 8.19 -1.78
CA TYR A 121 -4.13 8.33 -2.61
C TYR A 121 -5.33 8.85 -1.82
N PHE A 122 -5.62 8.25 -0.65
CA PHE A 122 -6.73 8.66 0.20
C PHE A 122 -6.58 10.11 0.68
N LYS A 123 -5.36 10.54 1.04
CA LYS A 123 -5.06 11.93 1.40
C LYS A 123 -5.07 12.90 0.21
N LYS A 124 -5.43 12.42 -0.98
CA LYS A 124 -5.50 13.20 -2.22
C LYS A 124 -4.17 13.91 -2.53
N HIS A 125 -3.06 13.26 -2.21
CA HIS A 125 -1.77 13.76 -2.66
C HIS A 125 -1.77 13.80 -4.19
N PRO A 126 -1.16 14.84 -4.79
CA PRO A 126 -1.10 14.94 -6.23
C PRO A 126 -0.31 13.76 -6.78
N ILE A 127 -0.67 13.29 -7.98
CA ILE A 127 -0.12 12.07 -8.59
C ILE A 127 1.41 12.08 -8.52
N TRP A 128 2.08 13.17 -8.87
CA TRP A 128 3.54 13.29 -8.84
C TRP A 128 4.21 13.13 -7.45
N MET A 129 3.45 13.21 -6.35
CA MET A 129 3.93 12.89 -4.99
C MET A 129 3.61 11.44 -4.57
N MET A 130 2.81 10.71 -5.34
CA MET A 130 2.43 9.34 -5.01
C MET A 130 3.62 8.40 -5.21
N THR A 131 3.85 7.52 -4.23
CA THR A 131 4.88 6.49 -4.30
C THR A 131 4.27 5.17 -4.77
N ALA A 132 5.02 4.42 -5.58
CA ALA A 132 4.66 3.07 -5.99
C ALA A 132 5.71 2.06 -5.49
N ILE A 133 5.26 0.87 -5.09
CA ILE A 133 6.17 -0.19 -4.70
C ILE A 133 6.78 -0.86 -5.94
N GLY A 134 8.10 -1.01 -5.96
CA GLY A 134 8.84 -1.79 -6.95
C GLY A 134 9.16 -3.23 -6.49
N GLU A 135 9.82 -4.01 -7.35
CA GLU A 135 10.05 -5.44 -7.07
C GLU A 135 10.99 -5.71 -5.88
N ARG A 136 11.99 -4.84 -5.61
CA ARG A 136 12.99 -5.01 -4.53
C ARG A 136 13.13 -3.79 -3.62
N GLY A 137 12.08 -2.98 -3.50
CA GLY A 137 12.01 -1.82 -2.62
C GLY A 137 10.92 -0.84 -3.06
N ALA A 138 10.58 0.11 -2.20
CA ALA A 138 9.74 1.22 -2.58
C ALA A 138 10.52 2.11 -3.55
N LEU A 139 10.04 2.27 -4.78
CA LEU A 139 10.63 3.22 -5.70
C LEU A 139 10.08 4.59 -5.34
N PHE A 140 10.87 5.39 -4.63
CA PHE A 140 10.63 6.83 -4.49
C PHE A 140 10.81 7.56 -5.84
N ARG A 141 11.36 6.86 -6.85
CA ARG A 141 11.75 7.41 -8.14
C ARG A 141 10.52 7.59 -9.04
N ASP A 142 10.07 8.84 -9.08
CA ASP A 142 9.48 9.54 -10.21
C ASP A 142 8.33 8.86 -10.97
N LEU A 143 7.12 9.41 -10.78
CA LEU A 143 6.10 9.45 -11.83
C LEU A 143 6.49 10.38 -13.00
N ARG A 144 7.73 10.89 -13.01
CA ARG A 144 8.40 11.50 -14.17
C ARG A 144 9.37 10.50 -14.80
N MET A 145 8.93 9.80 -15.84
CA MET A 145 9.86 9.33 -16.86
C MET A 145 9.48 10.02 -18.17
N SER A 146 10.11 11.18 -18.40
CA SER A 146 10.50 11.61 -19.74
C SER A 146 12.03 11.49 -19.78
N GLU A 147 12.54 10.62 -20.65
CA GLU A 147 13.95 10.26 -20.88
C GLU A 147 14.84 11.42 -21.41
N ALA A 148 14.82 12.62 -20.82
CA ALA A 148 15.57 13.75 -21.37
C ALA A 148 16.90 14.08 -20.67
N GLU A 149 17.24 13.49 -19.52
CA GLU A 149 18.40 13.99 -18.76
C GLU A 149 19.19 12.89 -18.03
N GLN A 150 19.55 11.85 -18.78
CA GLN A 150 20.69 11.00 -18.43
C GLN A 150 21.59 10.80 -19.65
N ALA A 151 22.34 11.85 -19.97
CA ALA A 151 23.60 11.73 -20.70
C ALA A 151 24.64 12.59 -19.94
N PRO A 152 25.91 12.15 -19.87
CA PRO A 152 26.92 12.67 -18.95
C PRO A 152 27.29 14.13 -19.16
#